data_AF-A0A9E5K8C4-F1
#
_entry.id   AF-A0A9E5K8C4-F1
#
_cell.length_a   1.000
_cell.length_b   1.000
_cell.length_c   1.000
_cell.angle_alpha   90.00
_cell.angle_beta   90.00
_cell.angle_gamma   90.00
#
_symmetry.space_group_name_H-M   'P 1'
#
loop_
_entity.id
_entity.type
_entity.pdbx_description
1 polymer ?
#
loop_
_entity_poly.entity_id
_entity_poly.type
_entity_poly.pdbx_seq_one_letter_code
_entity_poly.pdbx_strand_id
1 'polypeptide(L)'
;GTWPVFSTDPTASGFSATPPNGNGRLILSMTGTLTNNGTITMAGKGFAGGYAASAGYSHNGYNQGGAGKYSAGGASYGTTGGGTSGSTTYGASDFWTKLYLGAGGAGYYGAWNAIESGGYGGGAISISAGAISNAGTITAAGTKPGANGGGGSGGTVYLNATGDLSNTGTITTAGGTNGASTNTGGQGRVKLSGSSVTVGTCTGQGPSGSSCAQ
;
A
#
# COMPACT_ATOMS: atom_id res chain seq x y z
N GLY A 1 19.35 14.06 14.27
CA GLY A 1 17.98 14.25 14.79
C GLY A 1 17.32 12.90 14.87
N THR A 2 16.85 12.49 16.04
CA THR A 2 16.05 11.29 16.23
C THR A 2 14.65 11.57 15.70
N TRP A 3 14.23 10.79 14.70
CA TRP A 3 12.89 10.87 14.14
C TRP A 3 11.86 10.39 15.18
N PRO A 4 10.66 11.00 15.26
CA PRO A 4 9.57 10.40 16.02
C PRO A 4 9.28 9.03 15.41
N VAL A 5 9.11 8.02 16.27
CA VAL A 5 8.61 6.70 15.86
C VAL A 5 7.29 6.95 15.13
N PHE A 6 7.30 6.88 13.80
CA PHE A 6 6.11 7.08 12.98
C PHE A 6 5.19 5.89 13.20
N SER A 7 4.33 6.01 14.21
CA SER A 7 3.28 5.07 14.63
C SER A 7 3.80 3.66 14.93
N THR A 8 3.84 3.27 16.20
CA THR A 8 3.38 1.92 16.53
C THR A 8 1.96 1.83 15.96
N ASP A 9 1.68 0.86 15.09
CA ASP A 9 0.28 0.54 14.82
C ASP A 9 -0.39 0.34 16.18
N PRO A 10 -1.61 0.84 16.43
CA PRO A 10 -2.26 0.63 17.70
C PRO A 10 -2.32 -0.88 17.92
N THR A 11 -1.48 -1.37 18.83
CA THR A 11 -1.60 -2.72 19.35
C THR A 11 -2.89 -2.71 20.12
N ALA A 12 -4.00 -3.04 19.46
CA ALA A 12 -5.18 -3.47 20.17
C ALA A 12 -4.72 -4.63 21.06
N SER A 13 -4.92 -4.50 22.36
CA SER A 13 -4.54 -5.52 23.33
C SER A 13 -5.23 -6.83 22.94
N GLY A 14 -4.45 -7.80 22.46
CA GLY A 14 -4.92 -9.07 21.91
C GLY A 14 -4.84 -9.10 20.40
N PHE A 15 -3.92 -9.93 19.88
CA PHE A 15 -3.60 -10.25 18.48
C PHE A 15 -2.61 -9.34 17.74
N SER A 16 -1.43 -9.89 17.44
CA SER A 16 -0.57 -9.45 16.34
C SER A 16 -0.29 -10.67 15.46
N ALA A 17 -1.06 -10.86 14.39
CA ALA A 17 -0.50 -11.50 13.20
C ALA A 17 0.31 -10.40 12.51
N THR A 18 1.53 -10.23 13.01
CA THR A 18 2.50 -9.20 12.65
C THR A 18 2.63 -9.08 11.12
N PRO A 19 2.81 -7.87 10.56
CA PRO A 19 3.30 -7.75 9.18
C PRO A 19 4.53 -8.65 9.00
N PRO A 20 4.72 -9.32 7.84
CA PRO A 20 5.88 -10.20 7.64
C PRO A 20 7.19 -9.49 8.04
N ASN A 21 8.17 -10.25 8.57
CA ASN A 21 9.44 -9.72 9.10
C ASN A 21 10.00 -8.57 8.22
N GLY A 22 10.07 -7.36 8.81
CA GLY A 22 10.31 -6.10 8.10
C GLY A 22 9.21 -5.04 8.24
N ASN A 23 8.26 -5.20 9.17
CA ASN A 23 7.20 -4.23 9.55
C ASN A 23 6.34 -3.67 8.40
N GLY A 24 6.44 -4.24 7.20
CA GLY A 24 5.83 -3.68 5.99
C GLY A 24 6.33 -2.27 5.63
N ARG A 25 7.39 -1.75 6.25
CA ARG A 25 7.85 -0.36 6.07
C ARG A 25 9.32 -0.28 5.71
N LEU A 26 9.64 0.49 4.67
CA LEU A 26 10.97 0.95 4.33
C LEU A 26 11.06 2.45 4.64
N ILE A 27 11.96 2.82 5.54
CA ILE A 27 12.22 4.22 5.90
C ILE A 27 13.69 4.51 5.66
N LEU A 28 13.98 5.49 4.81
CA LEU A 28 15.33 5.92 4.47
C LEU A 28 15.44 7.43 4.61
N SER A 29 16.48 7.89 5.30
CA SER A 29 16.77 9.32 5.46
C SER A 29 18.24 9.57 5.18
N MET A 30 18.53 10.53 4.30
CA MET A 30 19.88 10.95 3.95
C MET A 30 19.92 12.43 3.59
N THR A 31 21.11 13.01 3.50
CA THR A 31 21.32 14.41 3.09
C THR A 31 21.81 14.55 1.65
N GLY A 32 22.37 13.48 1.07
CA GLY A 32 22.85 13.46 -0.31
C GLY A 32 21.75 13.15 -1.33
N THR A 33 22.17 12.85 -2.55
CA THR A 33 21.29 12.42 -3.63
C THR A 33 21.00 10.93 -3.56
N LEU A 34 19.72 10.55 -3.54
CA LEU A 34 19.32 9.19 -3.86
C LEU A 34 19.20 9.03 -5.37
N THR A 35 19.96 8.10 -5.95
CA THR A 35 19.80 7.71 -7.36
C THR A 35 19.29 6.27 -7.43
N ASN A 36 18.07 6.07 -7.92
CA ASN A 36 17.50 4.75 -8.17
C ASN A 36 17.40 4.46 -9.67
N ASN A 37 18.22 3.50 -10.13
CA ASN A 37 18.13 2.91 -11.47
C ASN A 37 17.62 1.46 -11.43
N GLY A 38 17.35 0.93 -10.24
CA GLY A 38 16.93 -0.44 -10.00
C GLY A 38 15.50 -0.52 -9.48
N THR A 39 15.27 -1.40 -8.50
CA THR A 39 13.95 -1.59 -7.87
C THR A 39 14.02 -1.36 -6.38
N ILE A 40 13.13 -0.50 -5.88
CA ILE A 40 12.81 -0.35 -4.47
C ILE A 40 11.37 -0.87 -4.30
N THR A 41 11.19 -1.95 -3.53
CA THR A 41 9.88 -2.62 -3.43
C THR A 41 9.49 -2.95 -2.00
N MET A 42 8.23 -2.65 -1.70
CA MET A 42 7.48 -3.14 -0.54
C MET A 42 6.17 -3.79 -0.99
N ALA A 43 6.13 -4.37 -2.19
CA ALA A 43 4.93 -5.00 -2.72
C ALA A 43 4.50 -6.22 -1.89
N GLY A 44 3.21 -6.30 -1.56
CA GLY A 44 2.63 -7.38 -0.76
C GLY A 44 3.14 -7.46 0.69
N LYS A 45 3.76 -6.40 1.21
CA LYS A 45 4.32 -6.35 2.58
C LYS A 45 3.39 -5.68 3.61
N GLY A 46 2.17 -5.34 3.22
CA GLY A 46 1.13 -4.79 4.09
C GLY A 46 0.34 -5.86 4.82
N PHE A 47 -0.91 -5.55 5.18
CA PHE A 47 -1.76 -6.45 5.96
C PHE A 47 -2.14 -7.72 5.19
N ALA A 48 -2.30 -8.82 5.93
CA ALA A 48 -2.62 -10.12 5.37
C ALA A 48 -4.03 -10.19 4.78
N GLY A 49 -4.18 -10.95 3.71
CA GLY A 49 -5.48 -11.35 3.19
C GLY A 49 -6.13 -12.46 4.02
N GLY A 50 -7.43 -12.66 3.81
CA GLY A 50 -8.20 -13.75 4.39
C GLY A 50 -7.95 -15.09 3.71
N TYR A 51 -8.46 -16.16 4.31
CA TYR A 51 -8.41 -17.54 3.82
C TYR A 51 -9.80 -18.19 3.87
N ALA A 52 -10.19 -18.99 2.87
CA ALA A 52 -11.46 -19.75 2.87
C ALA A 52 -12.70 -18.92 3.25
N ALA A 53 -13.07 -17.96 2.39
CA ALA A 53 -14.17 -16.99 2.60
C ALA A 53 -14.09 -16.09 3.84
N SER A 54 -12.97 -16.11 4.58
CA SER A 54 -12.73 -15.12 5.65
C SER A 54 -12.27 -13.77 5.09
N ALA A 55 -12.51 -12.72 5.86
CA ALA A 55 -12.14 -11.36 5.51
C ALA A 55 -10.61 -11.14 5.60
N GLY A 56 -10.13 -10.06 4.99
CA GLY A 56 -8.75 -9.62 5.17
C GLY A 56 -8.52 -8.84 6.46
N TYR A 57 -7.31 -8.31 6.61
CA TYR A 57 -6.89 -7.48 7.72
C TYR A 57 -6.57 -6.05 7.29
N SER A 58 -6.67 -5.11 8.24
CA SER A 58 -6.18 -3.74 8.11
C SER A 58 -5.62 -3.23 9.44
N HIS A 59 -5.19 -1.96 9.47
CA HIS A 59 -4.77 -1.25 10.68
C HIS A 59 -5.87 -1.14 11.75
N ASN A 60 -7.15 -1.32 11.40
CA ASN A 60 -8.27 -1.38 12.34
C ASN A 60 -8.62 -2.81 12.77
N GLY A 61 -7.85 -3.80 12.30
CA GLY A 61 -8.03 -5.22 12.61
C GLY A 61 -8.72 -6.02 11.49
N TYR A 62 -9.09 -7.25 11.83
CA TYR A 62 -9.77 -8.20 10.95
C TYR A 62 -11.13 -7.66 10.52
N ASN A 63 -11.45 -7.72 9.22
CA ASN A 63 -12.76 -7.31 8.67
C ASN A 63 -13.13 -5.83 8.92
N GLN A 64 -12.14 -4.97 9.18
CA GLN A 64 -12.34 -3.55 9.46
C GLN A 64 -11.53 -2.67 8.50
N GLY A 65 -11.89 -1.38 8.43
CA GLY A 65 -11.05 -0.31 7.84
C GLY A 65 -10.38 -0.66 6.51
N GLY A 66 -11.14 -0.70 5.42
CA GLY A 66 -10.61 -1.05 4.09
C GLY A 66 -10.28 -2.53 3.84
N ALA A 67 -10.26 -3.41 4.84
CA ALA A 67 -10.07 -4.85 4.60
C ALA A 67 -11.12 -5.42 3.64
N GLY A 68 -10.71 -6.36 2.79
CA GLY A 68 -11.64 -7.06 1.90
C GLY A 68 -12.73 -7.76 2.70
N LYS A 69 -13.99 -7.44 2.40
CA LYS A 69 -15.17 -7.92 3.11
C LYS A 69 -15.95 -8.88 2.23
N TYR A 70 -16.45 -9.97 2.82
CA TYR A 70 -17.17 -11.06 2.14
C TYR A 70 -16.30 -11.91 1.21
N SER A 71 -16.75 -13.14 0.88
CA SER A 71 -16.00 -14.07 0.01
C SER A 71 -15.55 -13.36 -1.27
N ALA A 72 -14.27 -13.49 -1.60
CA ALA A 72 -13.63 -12.84 -2.74
C ALA A 72 -13.57 -11.30 -2.73
N GLY A 73 -14.00 -10.60 -1.67
CA GLY A 73 -13.97 -9.13 -1.62
C GLY A 73 -12.56 -8.53 -1.76
N GLY A 74 -12.36 -7.63 -2.72
CA GLY A 74 -11.13 -6.84 -2.87
C GLY A 74 -10.96 -5.84 -1.73
N ALA A 75 -9.72 -5.63 -1.29
CA ALA A 75 -9.39 -4.67 -0.25
C ALA A 75 -9.28 -3.24 -0.79
N SER A 76 -9.36 -2.29 0.10
CA SER A 76 -9.20 -0.87 -0.10
C SER A 76 -8.13 -0.31 0.83
N TYR A 77 -7.60 0.87 0.53
CA TYR A 77 -6.57 1.48 1.38
C TYR A 77 -7.08 1.73 2.81
N GLY A 78 -6.46 1.09 3.80
CA GLY A 78 -6.98 1.01 5.15
C GLY A 78 -6.92 2.32 5.93
N THR A 79 -7.96 3.16 5.86
CA THR A 79 -8.31 4.17 6.88
C THR A 79 -9.82 4.13 7.19
N THR A 80 -10.38 5.07 7.97
CA THR A 80 -11.79 5.06 8.41
C THR A 80 -12.75 4.96 7.22
N GLY A 81 -13.50 3.85 7.16
CA GLY A 81 -14.32 3.41 6.02
C GLY A 81 -14.06 1.94 5.75
N GLY A 82 -15.03 1.06 6.04
CA GLY A 82 -14.92 -0.37 5.73
C GLY A 82 -14.96 -0.56 4.22
N GLY A 83 -13.96 -1.22 3.64
CA GLY A 83 -13.96 -1.53 2.22
C GLY A 83 -15.02 -2.58 1.91
N THR A 84 -16.07 -2.21 1.18
CA THR A 84 -17.08 -3.15 0.67
C THR A 84 -16.86 -3.51 -0.81
N SER A 85 -15.96 -2.79 -1.49
CA SER A 85 -15.63 -2.97 -2.92
C SER A 85 -14.13 -2.76 -3.14
N GLY A 86 -13.55 -3.55 -4.05
CA GLY A 86 -12.23 -3.28 -4.61
C GLY A 86 -12.17 -1.92 -5.31
N SER A 87 -10.96 -1.40 -5.55
CA SER A 87 -10.73 -0.14 -6.30
C SER A 87 -11.20 1.16 -5.63
N THR A 88 -11.85 1.10 -4.46
CA THR A 88 -12.23 2.30 -3.70
C THR A 88 -11.12 2.64 -2.70
N THR A 89 -10.78 3.92 -2.55
CA THR A 89 -9.82 4.37 -1.53
C THR A 89 -10.61 4.90 -0.34
N TYR A 90 -10.42 4.33 0.84
CA TYR A 90 -11.11 4.77 2.07
C TYR A 90 -10.18 5.52 3.02
N GLY A 91 -10.80 6.46 3.76
CA GLY A 91 -10.33 7.32 4.85
C GLY A 91 -9.33 8.44 4.53
N ALA A 92 -8.83 9.13 5.58
CA ALA A 92 -8.29 10.49 5.49
C ALA A 92 -6.91 10.59 4.84
N SER A 93 -6.69 11.58 3.96
CA SER A 93 -5.45 11.94 3.23
C SER A 93 -4.28 12.39 4.12
N ASP A 94 -4.09 11.78 5.29
CA ASP A 94 -3.03 12.17 6.21
C ASP A 94 -1.71 11.47 5.87
N PHE A 95 -0.95 12.08 4.97
CA PHE A 95 0.42 11.68 4.64
C PHE A 95 1.44 12.20 5.66
N TRP A 96 1.02 13.04 6.59
CA TRP A 96 1.91 13.85 7.43
C TRP A 96 2.10 13.24 8.81
N THR A 97 1.08 12.54 9.32
CA THR A 97 1.14 11.92 10.65
C THR A 97 1.36 10.41 10.63
N LYS A 98 0.98 9.69 9.54
CA LYS A 98 1.09 8.22 9.47
C LYS A 98 1.43 7.68 8.08
N LEU A 99 2.28 6.65 8.05
CA LEU A 99 2.51 5.80 6.89
C LEU A 99 1.60 4.58 6.99
N TYR A 100 0.66 4.42 6.07
CA TYR A 100 -0.29 3.32 6.13
C TYR A 100 0.17 2.15 5.25
N LEU A 101 0.06 0.96 5.81
CA LEU A 101 0.13 -0.28 5.05
C LEU A 101 -1.21 -0.48 4.32
N GLY A 102 -1.15 -1.07 3.14
CA GLY A 102 -2.33 -1.53 2.42
C GLY A 102 -3.05 -2.64 3.17
N ALA A 103 -4.37 -2.71 3.03
CA ALA A 103 -5.20 -3.75 3.62
C ALA A 103 -5.20 -5.03 2.77
N GLY A 104 -5.42 -6.19 3.40
CA GLY A 104 -5.54 -7.47 2.70
C GLY A 104 -6.94 -7.74 2.18
N GLY A 105 -7.02 -8.47 1.05
CA GLY A 105 -8.29 -8.89 0.43
C GLY A 105 -8.90 -10.10 1.14
N ALA A 106 -10.17 -10.39 0.89
CA ALA A 106 -10.83 -11.56 1.45
C ALA A 106 -10.44 -12.85 0.71
N GLY A 107 -10.44 -13.96 1.43
CA GLY A 107 -10.33 -15.29 0.83
C GLY A 107 -11.60 -15.67 0.07
N TYR A 108 -11.51 -16.72 -0.73
CA TYR A 108 -12.64 -17.29 -1.46
C TYR A 108 -12.89 -18.73 -1.01
N TYR A 109 -14.16 -19.10 -0.90
CA TYR A 109 -14.63 -20.48 -0.76
C TYR A 109 -15.76 -20.67 -1.76
N GLY A 110 -15.52 -21.54 -2.75
CA GLY A 110 -16.43 -21.77 -3.87
C GLY A 110 -16.91 -23.21 -4.01
N ALA A 111 -17.68 -23.45 -5.08
CA ALA A 111 -18.04 -24.80 -5.50
C ALA A 111 -16.79 -25.68 -5.67
N TRP A 112 -16.94 -26.98 -5.42
CA TRP A 112 -15.88 -27.99 -5.53
C TRP A 112 -14.72 -27.82 -4.52
N ASN A 113 -14.98 -27.20 -3.36
CA ASN A 113 -13.96 -26.93 -2.33
C ASN A 113 -12.77 -26.12 -2.84
N ALA A 114 -12.98 -25.25 -3.83
CA ALA A 114 -11.95 -24.31 -4.26
C ALA A 114 -11.72 -23.28 -3.13
N ILE A 115 -10.56 -23.37 -2.48
CA ILE A 115 -10.12 -22.46 -1.43
C ILE A 115 -9.00 -21.59 -1.99
N GLU A 116 -9.21 -20.28 -1.99
CA GLU A 116 -8.16 -19.33 -2.36
C GLU A 116 -7.94 -18.29 -1.27
N SER A 117 -6.67 -17.91 -1.10
CA SER A 117 -6.30 -16.82 -0.21
C SER A 117 -6.59 -15.46 -0.86
N GLY A 118 -6.97 -14.51 -0.04
CA GLY A 118 -6.93 -13.10 -0.39
C GLY A 118 -5.50 -12.61 -0.52
N GLY A 119 -5.32 -11.56 -1.30
CA GLY A 119 -4.04 -10.90 -1.49
C GLY A 119 -3.61 -10.04 -0.31
N TYR A 120 -2.31 -9.86 -0.19
CA TYR A 120 -1.70 -9.00 0.81
C TYR A 120 -1.74 -7.55 0.35
N GLY A 121 -1.92 -6.63 1.29
CA GLY A 121 -1.75 -5.21 1.00
C GLY A 121 -0.30 -4.85 0.67
N GLY A 122 -0.08 -3.69 0.06
CA GLY A 122 1.24 -3.11 -0.15
C GLY A 122 1.85 -2.55 1.13
N GLY A 123 3.17 -2.52 1.23
CA GLY A 123 3.87 -1.91 2.36
C GLY A 123 3.92 -0.37 2.27
N ALA A 124 4.78 0.27 3.06
CA ALA A 124 5.02 1.70 2.96
C ALA A 124 6.49 1.98 2.67
N ILE A 125 6.74 2.96 1.81
CA ILE A 125 8.07 3.47 1.48
C ILE A 125 8.08 4.95 1.84
N SER A 126 9.03 5.36 2.68
CA SER A 126 9.27 6.77 3.01
C SER A 126 10.75 7.09 2.84
N ILE A 127 11.06 8.00 1.93
CA ILE A 127 12.43 8.39 1.63
C ILE A 127 12.56 9.90 1.75
N SER A 128 13.47 10.36 2.60
CA SER A 128 13.91 11.75 2.67
C SER A 128 15.37 11.88 2.22
N ALA A 129 15.65 12.80 1.30
CA ALA A 129 16.98 13.00 0.73
C ALA A 129 17.24 14.49 0.40
N GLY A 130 18.49 14.84 0.09
CA GLY A 130 18.81 16.17 -0.44
C GLY A 130 18.22 16.36 -1.84
N ALA A 131 18.41 15.38 -2.71
CA ALA A 131 17.75 15.27 -4.01
C ALA A 131 17.36 13.81 -4.26
N ILE A 132 16.35 13.59 -5.10
CA ILE A 132 15.90 12.25 -5.48
C ILE A 132 15.86 12.16 -7.00
N SER A 133 16.57 11.20 -7.57
CA SER A 133 16.51 10.84 -8.98
C SER A 133 16.08 9.39 -9.12
N ASN A 134 14.89 9.15 -9.67
CA ASN A 134 14.35 7.83 -9.94
C ASN A 134 14.17 7.61 -11.44
N ALA A 135 15.03 6.78 -12.04
CA ALA A 135 14.84 6.22 -13.37
C ALA A 135 14.36 4.76 -13.33
N GLY A 136 14.43 4.13 -12.14
CA GLY A 136 13.98 2.76 -11.89
C GLY A 136 12.52 2.65 -11.45
N THR A 137 12.22 1.59 -10.68
CA THR A 137 10.89 1.32 -10.13
C THR A 137 10.87 1.50 -8.62
N ILE A 138 9.85 2.21 -8.12
CA ILE A 138 9.49 2.27 -6.69
C ILE A 138 8.07 1.73 -6.57
N THR A 139 7.87 0.63 -5.84
CA THR A 139 6.56 -0.01 -5.74
C THR A 139 6.19 -0.39 -4.32
N ALA A 140 4.96 -0.05 -3.94
CA ALA A 140 4.29 -0.56 -2.74
C ALA A 140 2.93 -1.13 -3.13
N ALA A 141 2.88 -1.92 -4.20
CA ALA A 141 1.65 -2.51 -4.70
C ALA A 141 1.09 -3.63 -3.80
N GLY A 142 -0.23 -3.82 -3.81
CA GLY A 142 -0.87 -5.01 -3.25
C GLY A 142 -0.68 -6.24 -4.12
N THR A 143 -1.01 -7.43 -3.61
CA THR A 143 -0.92 -8.69 -4.36
C THR A 143 -2.31 -9.29 -4.58
N LYS A 144 -2.39 -10.22 -5.53
CA LYS A 144 -3.56 -11.07 -5.74
C LYS A 144 -3.08 -12.46 -6.18
N PRO A 145 -3.06 -13.47 -5.28
CA PRO A 145 -2.42 -14.74 -5.56
C PRO A 145 -3.27 -15.69 -6.43
N GLY A 146 -4.60 -15.54 -6.39
CA GLY A 146 -5.55 -16.41 -7.11
C GLY A 146 -6.57 -15.61 -7.92
N ALA A 147 -7.35 -16.31 -8.75
CA ALA A 147 -8.36 -15.70 -9.61
C ALA A 147 -9.60 -15.24 -8.83
N ASN A 148 -10.02 -16.03 -7.86
CA ASN A 148 -11.25 -15.84 -7.13
C ASN A 148 -11.03 -15.05 -5.84
N GLY A 149 -9.90 -15.22 -5.15
CA GLY A 149 -9.55 -14.42 -3.97
C GLY A 149 -9.58 -12.90 -4.24
N GLY A 150 -9.91 -12.12 -3.22
CA GLY A 150 -9.87 -10.65 -3.30
C GLY A 150 -8.43 -10.13 -3.32
N GLY A 151 -8.13 -9.14 -4.16
CA GLY A 151 -6.82 -8.49 -4.19
C GLY A 151 -6.59 -7.60 -2.97
N GLY A 152 -5.36 -7.55 -2.45
CA GLY A 152 -4.95 -6.61 -1.41
C GLY A 152 -4.74 -5.20 -1.96
N SER A 153 -4.95 -4.16 -1.17
CA SER A 153 -4.80 -2.78 -1.64
C SER A 153 -3.33 -2.40 -1.80
N GLY A 154 -3.03 -1.37 -2.57
CA GLY A 154 -1.72 -0.72 -2.53
C GLY A 154 -1.42 -0.12 -1.16
N GLY A 155 -0.16 0.24 -0.95
CA GLY A 155 0.37 0.86 0.26
C GLY A 155 0.80 2.32 0.05
N THR A 156 1.75 2.82 0.85
CA THR A 156 2.20 4.23 0.76
C THR A 156 3.52 4.36 0.02
N VAL A 157 3.69 5.39 -0.80
CA VAL A 157 4.99 5.94 -1.20
C VAL A 157 5.04 7.41 -0.83
N TYR A 158 6.00 7.80 0.00
CA TYR A 158 6.29 9.19 0.34
C TYR A 158 7.75 9.52 0.03
N LEU A 159 7.97 10.41 -0.92
CA LEU A 159 9.30 10.88 -1.30
C LEU A 159 9.42 12.37 -0.99
N ASN A 160 10.44 12.75 -0.24
CA ASN A 160 10.69 14.11 0.20
C ASN A 160 12.13 14.51 -0.09
N ALA A 161 12.33 15.32 -1.14
CA ALA A 161 13.59 15.97 -1.43
C ALA A 161 13.60 17.39 -0.85
N THR A 162 14.71 17.83 -0.28
CA THR A 162 14.87 19.26 0.08
C THR A 162 15.21 20.13 -1.15
N GLY A 163 15.85 19.51 -2.15
CA GLY A 163 16.06 20.04 -3.49
C GLY A 163 15.15 19.33 -4.50
N ASP A 164 15.69 19.00 -5.68
CA ASP A 164 14.88 18.45 -6.77
C ASP A 164 14.50 16.97 -6.57
N LEU A 165 13.25 16.65 -6.94
CA LEU A 165 12.75 15.29 -7.10
C LEU A 165 12.46 15.06 -8.58
N SER A 166 13.27 14.23 -9.24
CA SER A 166 13.05 13.79 -10.61
C SER A 166 12.67 12.32 -10.64
N ASN A 167 11.44 12.02 -11.04
CA ASN A 167 11.01 10.69 -11.40
C ASN A 167 10.86 10.61 -12.92
N THR A 168 11.76 9.92 -13.61
CA THR A 168 11.59 9.54 -15.02
C THR A 168 11.21 8.07 -15.19
N GLY A 169 11.34 7.28 -14.11
CA GLY A 169 10.92 5.89 -14.02
C GLY A 169 9.46 5.72 -13.59
N THR A 170 9.20 4.65 -12.83
CA THR A 170 7.86 4.27 -12.37
C THR A 170 7.73 4.32 -10.85
N ILE A 171 6.66 4.96 -10.38
CA ILE A 171 6.19 4.87 -8.99
C ILE A 171 4.79 4.24 -9.00
N THR A 172 4.56 3.17 -8.24
CA THR A 172 3.24 2.55 -8.18
C THR A 172 2.85 2.08 -6.80
N THR A 173 1.61 2.37 -6.43
CA THR A 173 0.90 1.79 -5.29
C THR A 173 -0.38 1.12 -5.78
N ALA A 174 -0.31 0.43 -6.92
CA ALA A 174 -1.48 -0.26 -7.44
C ALA A 174 -2.03 -1.30 -6.46
N GLY A 175 -3.34 -1.49 -6.47
CA GLY A 175 -3.96 -2.65 -5.82
C GLY A 175 -3.62 -3.95 -6.53
N GLY A 176 -3.74 -5.05 -5.80
CA GLY A 176 -3.47 -6.38 -6.31
C GLY A 176 -4.44 -6.77 -7.43
N THR A 177 -3.88 -7.24 -8.54
CA THR A 177 -4.58 -7.79 -9.70
C THR A 177 -3.79 -8.98 -10.25
N ASN A 178 -4.47 -9.86 -10.99
CA ASN A 178 -3.86 -10.94 -11.76
C ASN A 178 -4.28 -10.91 -13.24
N GLY A 179 -4.79 -9.76 -13.71
CA GLY A 179 -5.10 -9.51 -15.12
C GLY A 179 -6.44 -10.02 -15.65
N ALA A 180 -7.15 -10.90 -14.92
CA ALA A 180 -8.35 -11.57 -15.45
C ALA A 180 -9.62 -11.48 -14.58
N SER A 181 -9.55 -10.91 -13.38
CA SER A 181 -10.61 -11.03 -12.37
C SER A 181 -11.08 -9.69 -11.81
N THR A 182 -12.37 -9.58 -11.49
CA THR A 182 -13.05 -8.37 -11.00
C THR A 182 -12.72 -8.01 -9.56
N ASN A 183 -12.12 -8.93 -8.79
CA ASN A 183 -11.90 -8.76 -7.35
C ASN A 183 -10.54 -8.13 -7.07
N THR A 184 -10.27 -6.95 -7.63
CA THR A 184 -8.98 -6.26 -7.50
C THR A 184 -8.87 -5.50 -6.19
N GLY A 185 -7.64 -5.28 -5.73
CA GLY A 185 -7.38 -4.35 -4.63
C GLY A 185 -7.51 -2.89 -5.09
N GLY A 186 -7.74 -2.00 -4.13
CA GLY A 186 -7.74 -0.55 -4.33
C GLY A 186 -6.34 0.04 -4.39
N GLN A 187 -6.23 1.18 -5.06
CA GLN A 187 -4.98 1.93 -5.14
C GLN A 187 -4.57 2.41 -3.75
N GLY A 188 -3.26 2.39 -3.52
CA GLY A 188 -2.62 3.04 -2.39
C GLY A 188 -2.36 4.51 -2.67
N ARG A 189 -1.37 5.06 -1.96
CA ARG A 189 -1.16 6.49 -1.87
C ARG A 189 0.25 6.91 -2.21
N VAL A 190 0.38 8.02 -2.92
CA VAL A 190 1.68 8.58 -3.33
C VAL A 190 1.73 10.07 -3.01
N LYS A 191 2.86 10.50 -2.46
CA LYS A 191 3.16 11.92 -2.28
C LYS A 191 4.63 12.19 -2.59
N LEU A 192 4.87 13.19 -3.43
CA LEU A 192 6.19 13.58 -3.91
C LEU A 192 6.40 15.06 -3.55
N SER A 193 7.51 15.38 -2.88
CA SER A 193 7.83 16.73 -2.44
C SER A 193 9.28 17.06 -2.80
N GLY A 194 9.52 18.28 -3.27
CA GLY A 194 10.82 18.81 -3.70
C GLY A 194 10.72 20.30 -4.04
N SER A 195 11.86 20.99 -4.17
CA SER A 195 11.90 22.36 -4.71
C SER A 195 11.39 22.42 -6.16
N SER A 196 11.62 21.34 -6.90
CA SER A 196 10.95 21.02 -8.16
C SER A 196 10.61 19.53 -8.17
N VAL A 197 9.51 19.18 -8.83
CA VAL A 197 9.01 17.79 -8.92
C VAL A 197 8.73 17.45 -10.39
N THR A 198 9.54 16.56 -10.95
CA THR A 198 9.27 15.94 -12.27
C THR A 198 8.62 14.57 -12.04
N VAL A 199 7.47 14.34 -12.68
CA VAL A 199 6.68 13.11 -12.51
C VAL A 199 6.58 12.37 -13.85
N GLY A 200 7.26 11.22 -13.94
CA GLY A 200 7.12 10.23 -15.00
C GLY A 200 5.91 9.33 -14.75
N THR A 201 6.04 8.03 -14.98
CA THR A 201 4.93 7.09 -14.73
C THR A 201 4.63 7.02 -13.25
N CYS A 202 3.39 7.33 -12.87
CA CYS A 202 2.98 7.33 -11.47
C CYS A 202 1.54 6.84 -11.30
N THR A 203 1.37 5.85 -10.44
CA THR A 203 0.07 5.20 -10.16
C THR A 203 -0.19 5.20 -8.66
N GLY A 204 -1.24 5.90 -8.22
CA GLY A 204 -1.64 5.98 -6.82
C GLY A 204 -2.39 7.27 -6.52
N GLN A 205 -3.08 7.32 -5.38
CA GLN A 205 -3.87 8.49 -4.98
C GLN A 205 -3.00 9.52 -4.26
N GLY A 206 -3.07 10.78 -4.69
CA GLY A 206 -2.42 11.91 -4.03
C GLY A 206 -3.26 12.51 -2.89
N PRO A 207 -2.68 13.43 -2.10
CA PRO A 207 -3.36 14.20 -1.04
C PRO A 207 -4.75 14.75 -1.37
N SER A 208 -4.95 15.25 -2.59
CA SER A 208 -6.20 15.87 -3.07
C SER A 208 -7.11 14.93 -3.87
N GLY A 209 -6.78 13.63 -3.93
CA GLY A 209 -7.53 12.65 -4.74
C GLY A 209 -7.16 12.65 -6.23
N SER A 210 -6.20 13.48 -6.67
CA SER A 210 -5.60 13.39 -8.00
C SER A 210 -4.50 12.33 -8.03
N SER A 211 -4.28 11.69 -9.20
CA SER A 211 -3.19 10.73 -9.37
C SER A 211 -1.84 11.39 -9.10
N CYS A 212 -1.08 10.87 -8.13
CA CYS A 212 0.23 11.37 -7.69
C CYS A 212 0.30 12.90 -7.57
N ALA A 213 -0.34 13.45 -6.53
CA ALA A 213 -0.30 14.89 -6.31
C ALA A 213 1.10 15.38 -5.87
N GLN A 214 1.38 16.60 -6.30
CA GLN A 214 2.46 17.48 -5.84
C GLN A 214 2.10 18.07 -4.47
#